data_AF-A0A7J4YHR4-F1
#
_entry.id   AF-A0A7J4YHR4-F1
#
_cell.length_a   1.000
_cell.length_b   1.000
_cell.length_c   1.000
_cell.angle_alpha   90.00
_cell.angle_beta   90.00
_cell.angle_gamma   90.00
#
_symmetry.space_group_name_H-M   'P 1'
#
loop_
_entity.id
_entity.type
_entity.pdbx_description
1 polymer ?
#
loop_
_entity_poly.entity_id
_entity_poly.type
_entity_poly.pdbx_seq_one_letter_code
_entity_poly.pdbx_strand_id
1 'polypeptide(L)'
;MNTPLDNAKRYLQVGEPEKAFALLKHSDLSNPEHMQLMMLCRKTLSEQYVYLIKDYLDNKRLVEAQELILKYQKNLGTDSIIKPLYSKMQQMELSDNNLLARYSRISLKKITDITIALFILFTFVAFLDYIVDH
;
A
#
# COMPACT_ATOMS: atom_id res chain seq x y z
N MET A 1 22.33 -26.90 26.28
CA MET A 1 21.14 -26.54 25.49
C MET A 1 20.97 -25.03 25.61
N ASN A 2 20.97 -24.27 24.51
CA ASN A 2 20.70 -22.82 24.56
C ASN A 2 19.23 -22.60 24.89
N THR A 3 18.94 -21.69 25.82
CA THR A 3 17.55 -21.36 26.15
C THR A 3 16.89 -20.56 25.01
N PRO A 4 15.55 -20.54 24.90
CA PRO A 4 14.84 -19.67 23.96
C PRO A 4 15.28 -18.19 24.06
N LEU A 5 15.63 -17.75 25.27
CA LEU A 5 16.13 -16.41 25.57
C LEU A 5 17.53 -16.17 24.94
N ASP A 6 18.44 -17.12 25.07
CA ASP A 6 19.79 -17.04 24.48
C ASP A 6 19.73 -16.97 22.94
N ASN A 7 18.84 -17.76 22.35
CA ASN A 7 18.66 -17.75 20.91
C ASN A 7 18.03 -16.42 20.43
N ALA A 8 17.05 -15.88 21.14
CA ALA A 8 16.46 -14.58 20.80
C ALA A 8 17.47 -13.43 20.88
N LYS A 9 18.36 -13.43 21.91
CA LYS A 9 19.47 -12.47 22.00
C LYS A 9 20.40 -12.55 20.79
N ARG A 10 20.73 -13.77 20.34
CA ARG A 10 21.55 -13.98 19.13
C ARG A 10 20.86 -13.45 17.87
N TYR A 11 19.56 -13.71 17.69
CA TYR A 11 18.80 -13.19 16.55
C TYR A 11 18.79 -11.67 16.50
N LEU A 12 18.69 -10.99 17.64
CA LEU A 12 18.83 -9.53 17.70
C LEU A 12 20.22 -9.06 17.29
N GLN A 13 21.28 -9.74 17.74
CA GLN A 13 22.67 -9.38 17.40
C GLN A 13 22.95 -9.47 15.90
N VAL A 14 22.31 -10.41 15.19
CA VAL A 14 22.45 -10.56 13.73
C VAL A 14 21.42 -9.75 12.93
N GLY A 15 20.66 -8.87 13.58
CA GLY A 15 19.70 -7.99 12.91
C GLY A 15 18.41 -8.69 12.46
N GLU A 16 18.04 -9.81 13.07
CA GLU A 16 16.84 -10.59 12.77
C GLU A 16 15.79 -10.50 13.91
N PRO A 17 15.27 -9.31 14.23
CA PRO A 17 14.35 -9.14 15.35
C PRO A 17 13.01 -9.85 15.15
N GLU A 18 12.64 -10.19 13.90
CA GLU A 18 11.41 -10.94 13.58
C GLU A 18 11.48 -12.38 14.11
N LYS A 19 12.62 -13.05 13.90
CA LYS A 19 12.86 -14.39 14.43
C LYS A 19 12.99 -14.37 15.95
N ALA A 20 13.66 -13.35 16.49
CA ALA A 20 13.74 -13.14 17.93
C ALA A 20 12.34 -12.99 18.55
N PHE A 21 11.50 -12.13 17.98
CA PHE A 21 10.15 -11.91 18.48
C PHE A 21 9.26 -13.16 18.36
N ALA A 22 9.32 -13.87 17.23
CA ALA A 22 8.55 -15.10 17.02
C ALA A 22 8.87 -16.18 18.05
N LEU A 23 10.16 -16.32 18.42
CA LEU A 23 10.58 -17.24 19.48
C LEU A 23 10.05 -16.84 20.85
N LEU A 24 10.09 -15.54 21.16
CA LEU A 24 9.69 -15.04 22.48
C LEU A 24 8.16 -15.00 22.66
N LYS A 25 7.40 -14.86 21.57
CA LYS A 25 5.93 -14.70 21.55
C LYS A 25 5.16 -15.85 22.23
N HIS A 26 5.72 -17.05 22.27
CA HIS A 26 5.08 -18.25 22.80
C HIS A 26 5.63 -18.72 24.14
N SER A 27 6.45 -17.90 24.80
CA SER A 27 7.18 -18.30 26.00
C SER A 27 6.56 -17.70 27.25
N ASP A 28 6.89 -18.29 28.40
CA ASP A 28 6.32 -17.92 29.69
C ASP A 28 6.66 -16.46 30.08
N LEU A 29 5.61 -15.66 30.28
CA LEU A 29 5.69 -14.23 30.63
C LEU A 29 5.98 -14.01 32.12
N SER A 30 6.10 -15.07 32.92
CA SER A 30 6.46 -15.00 34.33
C SER A 30 7.89 -14.52 34.57
N ASN A 31 8.77 -14.62 33.56
CA ASN A 31 10.16 -14.15 33.64
C ASN A 31 10.29 -12.67 33.22
N PRO A 32 10.73 -11.76 34.12
CA PRO A 32 10.89 -10.34 33.81
C PRO A 32 11.90 -10.06 32.67
N GLU A 33 12.98 -10.83 32.59
CA GLU A 33 14.01 -10.67 31.54
C GLU A 33 13.43 -11.04 30.17
N HIS A 34 12.60 -12.08 30.13
CA HIS A 34 11.87 -12.49 28.92
C HIS A 34 10.94 -11.37 28.43
N MET A 35 10.16 -10.80 29.35
CA MET A 35 9.23 -9.72 29.05
C MET A 35 9.96 -8.49 28.50
N GLN A 36 11.08 -8.09 29.12
CA GLN A 36 11.90 -6.96 28.65
C GLN A 36 12.46 -7.22 27.26
N LEU A 37 13.00 -8.42 27.00
CA LEU A 37 13.54 -8.77 25.69
C LEU A 37 12.44 -8.80 24.61
N MET A 38 11.26 -9.32 24.94
CA MET A 38 10.11 -9.33 24.04
C MET A 38 9.66 -7.90 23.69
N MET A 39 9.60 -7.00 24.67
CA MET A 39 9.27 -5.59 24.43
C MET A 39 10.31 -4.91 23.54
N LEU A 40 11.60 -5.19 23.77
CA LEU A 40 12.68 -4.67 22.92
C LEU A 40 12.53 -5.16 21.48
N CYS A 41 12.34 -6.46 21.27
CA CYS A 41 12.11 -7.02 19.93
C CYS A 41 10.90 -6.39 19.26
N ARG A 42 9.79 -6.24 19.99
CA ARG A 42 8.56 -5.62 19.48
C ARG A 42 8.81 -4.19 19.05
N LYS A 43 9.53 -3.40 19.85
CA LYS A 43 9.87 -2.01 19.55
C LYS A 43 10.76 -1.92 18.31
N THR A 44 11.85 -2.69 18.27
CA THR A 44 12.78 -2.68 17.12
C THR A 44 12.08 -3.11 15.83
N LEU A 45 11.22 -4.13 15.87
CA LEU A 45 10.42 -4.53 14.72
C LEU A 45 9.46 -3.44 14.27
N SER A 46 8.75 -2.82 15.21
CA SER A 46 7.83 -1.73 14.91
C SER A 46 8.55 -0.59 14.19
N GLU A 47 9.71 -0.18 14.71
CA GLU A 47 10.54 0.88 14.11
C GLU A 47 11.00 0.51 12.69
N GLN A 48 11.47 -0.72 12.47
CA GLN A 48 11.90 -1.19 11.15
C GLN A 48 10.74 -1.21 10.13
N TYR A 49 9.58 -1.75 10.52
CA TYR A 49 8.41 -1.75 9.67
C TYR A 49 7.96 -0.33 9.33
N VAL A 50 7.87 0.55 10.34
CA VAL A 50 7.42 1.93 10.15
C VAL A 50 8.36 2.69 9.22
N TYR A 51 9.67 2.50 9.36
CA TYR A 51 10.66 3.09 8.46
C TYR A 51 10.42 2.67 7.01
N LEU A 52 10.33 1.37 6.75
CA LEU A 52 10.14 0.82 5.40
C LEU A 52 8.77 1.19 4.80
N ILE A 53 7.70 1.18 5.61
CA ILE A 53 6.37 1.61 5.14
C ILE A 53 6.41 3.07 4.70
N LYS A 54 7.05 3.95 5.48
CA LYS A 54 7.20 5.36 5.09
C LYS A 54 8.00 5.49 3.80
N ASP A 55 9.12 4.78 3.67
CA ASP A 55 9.91 4.77 2.44
C ASP A 55 9.09 4.33 1.23
N TYR A 56 8.31 3.25 1.34
CA TYR A 56 7.42 2.81 0.26
C TYR A 56 6.34 3.83 -0.08
N LEU A 57 5.70 4.45 0.91
CA LEU A 57 4.69 5.49 0.68
C LEU A 57 5.28 6.73 0.02
N ASP A 58 6.47 7.15 0.43
CA ASP A 58 7.14 8.33 -0.12
C ASP A 58 7.63 8.07 -1.57
N ASN A 59 7.97 6.81 -1.90
CA ASN A 59 8.29 6.36 -3.25
C ASN A 59 7.08 5.89 -4.07
N LYS A 60 5.84 6.09 -3.59
CA LYS A 60 4.57 5.66 -4.24
C LYS A 60 4.48 4.16 -4.56
N ARG A 61 5.19 3.32 -3.81
CA ARG A 61 5.18 1.86 -3.89
C ARG A 61 4.05 1.30 -3.01
N LEU A 62 2.81 1.53 -3.45
CA LEU A 62 1.62 1.30 -2.62
C LEU A 62 1.36 -0.19 -2.34
N VAL A 63 1.68 -1.08 -3.28
CA VAL A 63 1.52 -2.53 -3.11
C VAL A 63 2.44 -3.04 -2.00
N GLU A 64 3.71 -2.66 -2.05
CA GLU A 64 4.70 -3.07 -1.04
C GLU A 64 4.41 -2.43 0.33
N ALA A 65 3.93 -1.19 0.34
CA ALA A 65 3.44 -0.55 1.57
C ALA A 65 2.26 -1.33 2.17
N GLN A 66 1.28 -1.76 1.36
CA GLN A 66 0.13 -2.52 1.81
C GLN A 66 0.53 -3.88 2.37
N GLU A 67 1.35 -4.64 1.65
CA GLU A 67 1.87 -5.93 2.09
C GLU A 67 2.58 -5.82 3.44
N LEU A 68 3.40 -4.77 3.60
CA LEU A 68 4.17 -4.55 4.81
C LEU A 68 3.29 -4.08 5.99
N ILE A 69 2.26 -3.28 5.74
CA ILE A 69 1.25 -2.91 6.74
C ILE A 69 0.47 -4.14 7.22
N LEU A 70 0.04 -5.02 6.30
CA LEU A 70 -0.65 -6.25 6.65
C LEU A 70 0.26 -7.18 7.48
N LYS A 71 1.54 -7.26 7.12
CA LYS A 71 2.54 -8.02 7.89
C LYS A 71 2.74 -7.43 9.29
N TYR A 72 2.81 -6.10 9.42
CA TYR A 72 2.86 -5.41 10.72
C TYR A 72 1.66 -5.78 11.58
N GLN A 73 0.44 -5.65 11.05
CA GLN A 73 -0.80 -5.91 11.78
C GLN A 73 -0.90 -7.36 12.23
N LYS A 74 -0.50 -8.31 11.39
CA LYS A 74 -0.45 -9.74 11.73
C LYS A 74 0.54 -10.03 12.86
N ASN A 75 1.71 -9.41 12.84
CA ASN A 75 2.79 -9.72 13.78
C ASN A 75 2.66 -8.97 15.12
N LEU A 76 2.35 -7.67 15.08
CA LEU A 76 2.41 -6.75 16.22
C LEU A 76 1.05 -6.23 16.68
N GLY A 77 0.00 -6.48 15.89
CA GLY A 77 -1.35 -5.97 16.10
C GLY A 77 -1.60 -4.61 15.45
N THR A 78 -2.84 -4.15 15.52
CA THR A 78 -3.24 -2.81 15.06
C THR A 78 -3.13 -1.81 16.20
N ASP A 79 -2.34 -0.76 16.01
CA ASP A 79 -2.08 0.27 17.01
C ASP A 79 -2.19 1.70 16.43
N SER A 80 -1.93 2.70 17.27
CA SER A 80 -1.94 4.11 16.87
C SER A 80 -0.81 4.51 15.92
N ILE A 81 0.22 3.68 15.75
CA ILE A 81 1.37 3.96 14.88
C ILE A 81 1.03 3.53 13.45
N ILE A 82 0.46 2.34 13.26
CA ILE A 82 0.18 1.78 11.94
C ILE A 82 -1.09 2.36 11.30
N LYS A 83 -2.11 2.70 12.11
CA LYS A 83 -3.37 3.28 11.64
C LYS A 83 -3.19 4.50 10.71
N PRO A 84 -2.45 5.55 11.10
CA PRO A 84 -2.29 6.73 10.24
C PRO A 84 -1.52 6.40 8.93
N LEU A 85 -0.59 5.45 8.95
CA LEU A 85 0.13 5.02 7.74
C LEU A 85 -0.81 4.32 6.76
N TYR A 86 -1.68 3.45 7.26
CA TYR A 86 -2.70 2.79 6.45
C TYR A 86 -3.70 3.79 5.85
N SER A 87 -4.16 4.77 6.64
CA SER A 87 -5.02 5.84 6.12
C SER A 87 -4.32 6.70 5.06
N LYS A 88 -3.04 7.05 5.24
CA LYS A 88 -2.24 7.78 4.23
C LYS A 88 -2.18 7.01 2.92
N MET A 89 -1.90 5.70 2.98
CA MET A 89 -1.87 4.81 1.81
C MET A 89 -3.20 4.79 1.06
N GLN A 90 -4.32 4.59 1.78
CA GLN A 90 -5.66 4.58 1.19
C GLN A 90 -6.01 5.91 0.50
N GLN A 91 -5.59 7.04 1.07
CA GLN A 91 -5.79 8.35 0.45
C GLN A 91 -4.99 8.50 -0.85
N MET A 92 -3.77 7.96 -0.91
CA MET A 92 -2.95 7.95 -2.13
C MET A 92 -3.59 7.09 -3.24
N GLU A 93 -4.05 5.88 -2.90
CA GLU A 93 -4.78 5.02 -3.85
C GLU A 93 -6.03 5.70 -4.39
N LEU A 94 -6.81 6.36 -3.52
CA LEU A 94 -8.01 7.08 -3.93
C LEU A 94 -7.69 8.25 -4.87
N SER A 95 -6.60 8.97 -4.60
CA SER A 95 -6.11 10.06 -5.45
C SER A 95 -5.73 9.58 -6.85
N ASP A 96 -4.98 8.48 -6.95
CA ASP A 96 -4.53 7.93 -8.23
C ASP A 96 -5.73 7.40 -9.05
N ASN A 97 -6.68 6.73 -8.39
CA ASN A 97 -7.91 6.27 -9.03
C ASN A 97 -8.76 7.44 -9.54
N ASN A 98 -8.84 8.55 -8.79
CA ASN A 98 -9.54 9.76 -9.21
C ASN A 98 -8.87 10.44 -10.41
N LEU A 99 -7.54 10.44 -10.47
CA LEU A 99 -6.76 10.92 -11.62
C LEU A 99 -7.03 10.08 -12.87
N LEU A 100 -6.98 8.75 -12.75
CA LEU A 100 -7.30 7.83 -13.85
C LEU A 100 -8.75 8.01 -14.33
N ALA A 101 -9.70 8.13 -13.42
CA ALA A 101 -11.10 8.37 -13.76
C ALA A 101 -11.31 9.72 -14.47
N ARG A 102 -10.62 10.79 -14.04
CA ARG A 102 -10.65 12.09 -14.73
C ARG A 102 -10.06 11.99 -16.13
N TYR A 103 -8.91 11.34 -16.28
CA TYR A 103 -8.28 11.15 -17.59
C TYR A 103 -9.20 10.36 -18.54
N SER A 104 -9.80 9.27 -18.06
CA SER A 104 -10.77 8.48 -18.81
C SER A 104 -11.95 9.34 -19.28
N ARG A 105 -12.58 10.13 -18.39
CA ARG A 105 -13.70 11.02 -18.78
C ARG A 105 -13.29 12.05 -19.83
N ILE A 106 -12.11 12.66 -19.70
CA ILE A 106 -11.61 13.63 -20.68
C ILE A 106 -11.39 12.96 -22.03
N SER A 107 -10.78 11.77 -22.04
CA SER A 107 -10.55 11.00 -23.27
C SER A 107 -11.87 10.61 -23.94
N LEU A 108 -12.86 10.16 -23.18
CA LEU A 108 -14.17 9.77 -23.68
C LEU A 108 -14.90 10.96 -24.29
N LYS A 109 -14.89 12.12 -23.61
CA LYS A 109 -15.50 13.35 -24.14
C LYS A 109 -14.90 13.75 -25.50
N LYS A 110 -13.56 13.71 -25.63
CA LYS A 110 -12.89 14.02 -26.90
C LYS A 110 -13.30 13.07 -28.02
N ILE A 111 -13.40 11.77 -27.74
CA ILE A 111 -13.84 10.77 -28.72
C ILE A 111 -15.29 11.04 -29.14
N THR A 112 -16.17 11.32 -28.18
CA THR A 112 -17.57 11.67 -28.47
C THR A 112 -17.67 12.93 -29.34
N ASP A 113 -16.94 14.00 -29.01
CA ASP A 113 -16.94 15.26 -29.77
C ASP A 113 -16.48 15.04 -31.22
N ILE A 114 -15.42 14.25 -31.44
CA ILE A 114 -14.93 13.88 -32.79
C ILE A 114 -15.99 13.06 -33.54
N THR A 115 -16.64 12.11 -32.85
CA THR A 115 -17.65 11.23 -33.48
C THR A 115 -18.87 12.03 -33.93
N ILE A 116 -19.32 12.99 -33.11
CA ILE A 116 -20.41 13.90 -33.47
C ILE A 116 -20.03 14.77 -34.67
N ALA A 117 -18.82 15.33 -34.68
CA ALA A 117 -18.35 16.15 -35.79
C ALA A 117 -18.29 15.37 -37.13
N LEU A 118 -17.79 14.13 -37.10
CA LEU A 118 -17.77 13.25 -38.27
C LEU A 118 -19.17 12.89 -38.75
N PHE A 119 -20.10 12.63 -37.83
CA PHE A 119 -21.49 12.35 -38.19
C PHE A 119 -22.15 13.56 -38.88
N ILE A 120 -21.96 14.77 -38.35
CA ILE A 120 -22.45 16.01 -38.96
C ILE A 120 -21.83 16.23 -40.34
N LEU A 121 -20.53 15.99 -40.50
CA LEU A 121 -19.86 16.12 -41.79
C LEU A 121 -20.44 15.14 -42.81
N PHE A 122 -20.63 13.88 -42.42
CA PHE A 122 -21.19 12.85 -43.29
C PHE A 122 -22.61 13.16 -43.72
N THR A 123 -23.48 13.58 -42.80
CA THR A 123 -24.86 13.96 -43.14
C THR A 123 -24.93 15.20 -44.03
N PHE A 124 -24.03 16.16 -43.83
CA PHE A 124 -23.94 17.35 -44.68
C PHE A 124 -23.51 17.00 -46.12
N VAL A 125 -22.51 16.13 -46.28
CA VAL A 125 -22.09 15.65 -47.62
C VAL A 125 -23.23 14.93 -48.32
N ALA A 126 -23.90 14.00 -47.63
CA ALA A 126 -25.04 13.27 -48.20
C ALA A 126 -26.21 14.19 -48.60
N PHE A 127 -26.46 15.26 -47.85
CA PHE A 127 -27.48 16.26 -48.18
C PHE A 127 -27.12 17.07 -49.42
N LEU A 128 -25.84 17.46 -49.57
CA LEU A 128 -25.37 18.17 -50.77
C LEU A 128 -25.49 17.27 -52.01
N ASP A 129 -25.10 16.00 -51.93
CA ASP A 129 -25.24 15.05 -53.03
C ASP A 129 -26.71 14.92 -53.46
N TYR A 130 -27.64 14.82 -52.50
CA TYR A 130 -29.08 14.77 -52.80
C TYR A 130 -29.59 16.01 -53.54
N ILE A 131 -29.10 17.21 -53.22
CA ILE A 131 -29.48 18.45 -53.92
C ILE A 131 -28.87 18.51 -55.32
N VAL A 132 -27.66 18.01 -55.52
CA VAL A 132 -27.00 18.05 -56.84
C VAL A 132 -27.64 17.07 -57.82
N ASP A 133 -28.12 15.92 -57.32
CA ASP A 133 -28.75 14.86 -58.13
C ASP A 133 -30.26 15.07 -58.38
N HIS A 134 -30.88 16.15 -57.90
CA HIS A 134 -32.30 16.50 -58.09
C HIS A 134 -32.48 17.93 -58.62
#